data_AF-A0A3E0QI98-F1
#
_entry.id   AF-A0A3E0QI98-F1
#
_cell.length_a   1.000
_cell.length_b   1.000
_cell.length_c   1.000
_cell.angle_alpha   90.00
_cell.angle_beta   90.00
_cell.angle_gamma   90.00
#
_symmetry.space_group_name_H-M   'P 1'
#
loop_
_entity.id
_entity.type
_entity.pdbx_description
1 polymer ?
#
loop_
_entity_poly.entity_id
_entity_poly.type
_entity_poly.pdbx_seq_one_letter_code
_entity_poly.pdbx_strand_id
1 'polypeptide(L)'
;MLSTEVRKKAEFICSRIAEKAEVPVSDMIWIQKWAKSNHSVESMLRRARRRAMRGDQPAEGLDRFLEDMDLGEPDPTDHLSGPQNPVEIAEWFAAKKKWFVDDEGCRD
;
A
#
# COMPACT_ATOMS: atom_id res chain seq x y z
N MET A 1 1.97 -9.27 15.62
CA MET A 1 0.57 -8.87 15.84
C MET A 1 0.52 -7.43 16.35
N LEU A 2 -0.50 -6.66 15.96
CA LEU A 2 -0.73 -5.34 16.56
C LEU A 2 -1.17 -5.48 18.03
N SER A 3 -0.69 -4.57 18.88
CA SER A 3 -1.32 -4.35 20.17
C SER A 3 -2.75 -3.81 19.99
N THR A 4 -3.59 -4.00 20.99
CA THR A 4 -5.00 -3.56 20.96
C THR A 4 -5.11 -2.05 20.79
N GLU A 5 -4.26 -1.28 21.45
CA GLU A 5 -4.24 0.19 21.37
C GLU A 5 -3.85 0.68 19.98
N VAL A 6 -2.79 0.12 19.40
CA VAL A 6 -2.34 0.48 18.04
C VAL A 6 -3.42 0.14 17.02
N ARG A 7 -4.08 -1.02 17.18
CA ARG A 7 -5.18 -1.41 16.29
C ARG A 7 -6.34 -0.41 16.35
N LYS A 8 -6.82 -0.06 17.54
CA LYS A 8 -7.90 0.92 17.71
C LYS A 8 -7.55 2.29 17.12
N LYS A 9 -6.31 2.75 17.31
CA LYS A 9 -5.84 4.01 16.72
C LYS A 9 -5.80 3.93 15.20
N ALA A 10 -5.32 2.82 14.63
CA ALA A 10 -5.32 2.62 13.19
C ALA A 10 -6.75 2.56 12.61
N GLU A 11 -7.66 1.84 13.25
CA GLU A 11 -9.08 1.77 12.88
C GLU A 11 -9.72 3.15 12.87
N PHE A 12 -9.48 3.96 13.91
CA PHE A 12 -9.98 5.32 14.00
C PHE A 12 -9.46 6.23 12.87
N ILE A 13 -8.17 6.19 12.57
CA ILE A 13 -7.61 6.99 11.47
C ILE A 13 -8.19 6.52 10.13
N CYS A 14 -8.29 5.21 9.92
CA CYS A 14 -8.82 4.65 8.68
C CYS A 14 -10.30 5.00 8.46
N SER A 15 -11.14 5.01 9.51
CA SER A 15 -12.54 5.41 9.37
C SER A 15 -12.66 6.88 8.96
N ARG A 16 -11.85 7.76 9.56
CA ARG A 16 -11.81 9.19 9.19
C ARG A 16 -11.40 9.41 7.74
N ILE A 17 -10.40 8.68 7.26
CA ILE A 17 -9.97 8.73 5.84
C ILE A 17 -11.11 8.27 4.93
N ALA A 18 -11.76 7.16 5.25
CA ALA A 18 -12.86 6.62 4.45
C ALA A 18 -14.04 7.59 4.33
N GLU A 19 -14.33 8.34 5.40
CA GLU A 19 -15.39 9.36 5.46
C GLU A 19 -14.98 10.71 4.82
N LYS A 20 -13.76 10.83 4.29
CA LYS A 20 -13.17 12.10 3.82
C LYS A 20 -13.15 13.20 4.89
N ALA A 21 -13.08 12.79 6.16
CA ALA A 21 -13.05 13.72 7.26
C ALA A 21 -11.61 14.20 7.53
N GLU A 22 -11.48 15.32 8.24
CA GLU A 22 -10.17 15.86 8.58
C GLU A 22 -9.38 14.89 9.47
N VAL A 23 -8.12 14.66 9.09
CA VAL A 23 -7.15 13.87 9.86
C VAL A 23 -5.91 14.75 10.09
N PRO A 24 -5.45 14.90 11.34
CA PRO A 24 -4.27 15.70 11.61
C PRO A 24 -3.03 15.07 10.98
N VAL A 25 -2.10 15.91 10.53
CA VAL A 25 -0.88 15.47 9.84
C VAL A 25 -0.04 14.52 10.70
N SER A 26 -0.04 14.71 12.03
CA SER A 26 0.63 13.82 12.98
C SER A 26 0.11 12.38 12.91
N ASP A 27 -1.20 12.20 12.81
CA ASP A 27 -1.83 10.88 12.69
C ASP A 27 -1.63 10.28 11.30
N MET A 28 -1.60 11.10 10.24
CA MET A 28 -1.24 10.66 8.89
C MET A 28 0.21 10.14 8.83
N ILE A 29 1.15 10.84 9.44
CA ILE A 29 2.55 10.39 9.52
C ILE A 29 2.64 9.11 10.34
N TRP A 30 1.92 9.05 11.47
CA TRP A 30 1.90 7.88 12.33
C TRP A 30 1.40 6.64 11.59
N ILE A 31 0.24 6.72 10.91
CA ILE A 31 -0.34 5.57 10.21
C ILE A 31 0.55 5.12 9.05
N GLN A 32 1.19 6.05 8.32
CA GLN A 32 2.10 5.70 7.22
C GLN A 32 3.37 4.99 7.71
N LYS A 33 3.94 5.42 8.84
CA LYS A 33 5.07 4.71 9.46
C LYS A 33 4.70 3.28 9.82
N TRP A 34 3.51 3.07 10.38
CA TRP A 34 3.01 1.75 10.70
C TRP A 34 2.72 0.90 9.47
N ALA A 35 2.10 1.47 8.43
CA ALA A 35 1.83 0.78 7.18
C ALA A 35 3.13 0.24 6.55
N LYS A 36 4.20 1.05 6.53
CA LYS A 36 5.50 0.63 5.97
C LYS A 36 6.11 -0.61 6.66
N SER A 37 5.83 -0.82 7.94
CA SER A 37 6.40 -1.92 8.73
C SER A 37 5.41 -3.05 9.00
N ASN A 38 4.11 -2.86 8.72
CA ASN A 38 3.06 -3.80 9.09
C ASN A 38 1.95 -3.86 8.04
N HIS A 39 1.91 -5.00 7.35
CA HIS A 39 0.95 -5.28 6.29
C HIS A 39 -0.52 -5.19 6.72
N SER A 40 -0.85 -5.51 7.99
CA SER A 40 -2.24 -5.40 8.44
C SER A 40 -2.71 -3.94 8.48
N VAL A 41 -1.84 -3.01 8.89
CA VAL A 41 -2.14 -1.57 8.88
C VAL A 41 -2.17 -1.03 7.46
N GLU A 42 -1.24 -1.49 6.62
CA GLU A 42 -1.22 -1.15 5.19
C GLU A 42 -2.51 -1.56 4.48
N SER A 43 -2.97 -2.80 4.69
CA SER A 43 -4.24 -3.30 4.16
C SER A 43 -5.43 -2.46 4.61
N MET A 44 -5.51 -2.10 5.89
CA MET A 44 -6.56 -1.21 6.41
C MET A 44 -6.53 0.16 5.72
N LEU A 45 -5.34 0.72 5.51
CA LEU A 45 -5.16 2.01 4.85
C LEU A 45 -5.55 1.97 3.37
N ARG A 46 -5.20 0.89 2.65
CA ARG A 46 -5.61 0.68 1.24
C ARG A 46 -7.13 0.61 1.13
N ARG A 47 -7.79 -0.17 2.00
CA ARG A 47 -9.26 -0.26 2.07
C ARG A 47 -9.90 1.10 2.35
N ALA A 48 -9.37 1.84 3.31
CA ALA A 48 -9.88 3.19 3.64
C ALA A 48 -9.77 4.15 2.44
N ARG A 49 -8.65 4.13 1.72
CA ARG A 49 -8.44 4.96 0.51
C ARG A 49 -9.38 4.55 -0.62
N ARG A 50 -9.53 3.25 -0.90
CA ARG A 50 -10.50 2.74 -1.90
C ARG A 50 -11.91 3.23 -1.61
N ARG A 51 -12.34 3.12 -0.35
CA ARG A 51 -13.65 3.60 0.09
C ARG A 51 -13.78 5.12 -0.06
N ALA A 52 -12.75 5.89 0.29
CA ALA A 52 -12.75 7.33 0.10
C ALA A 52 -12.89 7.70 -1.39
N MET A 53 -12.22 6.98 -2.30
CA MET A 53 -12.29 7.26 -3.73
C MET A 53 -13.64 6.86 -4.34
N ARG A 54 -14.16 5.69 -3.98
CA ARG A 54 -15.46 5.20 -4.46
C ARG A 54 -16.65 5.99 -3.90
N GLY A 55 -16.52 6.54 -2.69
CA GLY A 55 -17.62 7.23 -2.01
C GLY A 55 -18.69 6.24 -1.50
N ASP A 56 -19.96 6.61 -1.64
CA ASP A 56 -21.08 5.86 -1.05
C ASP A 56 -21.61 4.73 -1.95
N GLN A 57 -20.97 4.51 -3.11
CA GLN A 57 -21.34 3.39 -3.99
C GLN A 57 -20.89 2.05 -3.38
N PRO A 58 -21.81 1.09 -3.20
CA PRO A 58 -21.44 -0.26 -2.81
C PRO A 58 -20.68 -0.93 -3.95
N ALA A 59 -19.60 -1.66 -3.62
CA ALA A 59 -18.99 -2.57 -4.56
C ALA A 59 -19.92 -3.77 -4.79
N GLU A 60 -20.12 -4.14 -6.04
CA GLU A 60 -20.97 -5.27 -6.45
C GLU A 60 -20.20 -6.22 -7.36
N GLY A 61 -20.63 -7.50 -7.40
CA GLY A 61 -20.02 -8.51 -8.26
C GLY A 61 -18.52 -8.70 -8.04
N LEU A 62 -17.74 -8.57 -9.13
CA LEU A 62 -16.29 -8.77 -9.13
C LEU A 62 -15.57 -7.74 -8.26
N ASP A 63 -16.01 -6.47 -8.27
CA ASP A 63 -15.34 -5.41 -7.51
C ASP A 63 -15.42 -5.66 -6.01
N ARG A 64 -16.56 -6.19 -5.55
CA ARG A 64 -16.73 -6.59 -4.14
C ARG A 64 -15.78 -7.72 -3.75
N PHE A 65 -15.66 -8.72 -4.62
CA PHE A 65 -14.75 -9.85 -4.41
C PHE A 65 -13.29 -9.38 -4.33
N LEU A 66 -12.86 -8.50 -5.25
CA LEU A 66 -11.51 -7.94 -5.25
C LEU A 66 -11.25 -7.11 -3.99
N GLU A 67 -12.21 -6.31 -3.54
CA GLU A 67 -12.07 -5.52 -2.30
C GLU A 67 -11.97 -6.40 -1.05
N ASP A 68 -12.81 -7.44 -0.95
CA ASP A 68 -12.81 -8.38 0.18
C ASP A 68 -11.46 -9.10 0.29
N MET A 69 -10.88 -9.47 -0.85
CA MET A 69 -9.55 -10.07 -0.97
C MET A 69 -8.40 -9.06 -0.92
N ASP A 70 -8.70 -7.76 -0.78
CA ASP A 70 -7.71 -6.66 -0.80
C ASP A 70 -6.80 -6.66 -2.05
N LEU A 71 -7.38 -7.02 -3.19
CA LEU A 71 -6.71 -7.07 -4.48
C LEU A 71 -6.94 -5.76 -5.25
N GLY A 72 -5.93 -5.35 -6.02
CA GLY A 72 -5.96 -4.14 -6.84
C GLY A 72 -5.45 -2.89 -6.14
N GLU A 73 -4.97 -1.93 -6.95
CA GLU A 73 -4.44 -0.65 -6.45
C GLU A 73 -5.59 0.33 -6.15
N PRO A 74 -5.61 0.99 -4.97
CA PRO A 74 -6.53 2.09 -4.70
C PRO A 74 -6.46 3.21 -5.71
N ASP A 75 -5.28 3.52 -6.24
CA ASP A 75 -5.07 4.58 -7.23
C ASP A 75 -4.97 4.00 -8.64
N PRO A 76 -5.94 4.24 -9.55
CA PRO A 76 -5.90 3.76 -10.93
C PRO A 76 -4.76 4.40 -11.74
N THR A 77 -4.16 5.49 -11.27
CA THR A 77 -3.02 6.13 -11.96
C THR A 77 -1.68 5.48 -11.64
N ASP A 78 -1.61 4.70 -10.54
CA ASP A 78 -0.37 4.08 -10.04
C ASP A 78 -0.40 2.55 -10.16
N HIS A 79 -0.80 2.03 -11.33
CA HIS A 79 -0.91 0.59 -11.58
C HIS A 79 0.31 -0.01 -12.31
N LEU A 80 1.19 0.83 -12.85
CA LEU A 80 2.40 0.42 -13.57
C LEU A 80 3.62 0.72 -12.72
N SER A 81 4.27 -0.33 -12.23
CA SER A 81 5.56 -0.23 -11.54
C SER A 81 6.65 -0.90 -12.38
N GLY A 82 7.82 -0.25 -12.47
CA GLY A 82 8.97 -0.78 -13.20
C GLY A 82 9.01 -0.43 -14.69
N PRO A 83 10.03 -0.92 -15.40
CA PRO A 83 10.26 -0.59 -16.81
C PRO A 83 9.16 -1.17 -17.70
N GLN A 84 8.68 -0.35 -18.64
CA GLN A 84 7.54 -0.69 -19.52
C GLN A 84 7.96 -1.09 -20.94
N ASN A 85 9.24 -0.85 -21.29
CA ASN A 85 9.82 -1.19 -22.57
C ASN A 85 10.67 -2.46 -22.46
N PRO A 86 10.58 -3.43 -23.39
CA PRO A 86 11.43 -4.62 -23.42
C PRO A 86 12.93 -4.34 -23.23
N VAL A 87 13.44 -3.23 -23.77
CA VAL A 87 14.86 -2.85 -23.64
C VAL A 87 15.19 -2.44 -22.20
N GLU A 88 14.39 -1.57 -21.60
CA GLU A 88 14.57 -1.13 -20.21
C GLU A 88 14.38 -2.29 -19.22
N ILE A 89 13.50 -3.25 -19.54
CA ILE A 89 13.33 -4.47 -18.75
C ILE A 89 14.62 -5.30 -18.80
N ALA A 90 15.17 -5.52 -20.00
CA ALA A 90 16.43 -6.26 -20.16
C ALA A 90 17.58 -5.58 -19.40
N GLU A 91 17.66 -4.25 -19.46
CA GLU A 91 18.64 -3.47 -18.71
C GLU A 91 18.43 -3.56 -17.20
N TRP A 92 17.19 -3.55 -16.71
CA TRP A 92 16.89 -3.69 -15.29
C TRP A 92 17.31 -5.05 -14.73
N PHE A 93 17.15 -6.13 -15.51
CA PHE A 93 17.64 -7.47 -15.14
C PHE A 93 19.16 -7.59 -15.28
N ALA A 94 19.76 -6.93 -16.26
CA ALA A 94 21.20 -6.92 -16.46
C ALA A 94 21.94 -6.04 -15.44
N ALA A 95 21.26 -5.05 -14.86
CA ALA A 95 21.81 -4.19 -13.83
C ALA A 95 22.07 -4.99 -12.55
N LYS A 96 23.36 -5.21 -12.27
CA LYS A 96 23.82 -5.80 -11.01
C LYS A 96 23.31 -4.96 -9.85
N LYS A 97 22.33 -5.48 -9.12
CA LYS A 97 21.76 -4.73 -8.00
C LYS A 97 22.75 -4.72 -6.83
N LYS A 98 22.86 -3.59 -6.13
CA LYS A 98 23.76 -3.36 -4.96
C LYS A 98 23.63 -4.35 -3.78
N TRP A 99 22.65 -5.25 -3.80
CA TRP A 99 22.34 -6.23 -2.77
C TRP A 99 22.56 -7.67 -3.25
N PHE A 100 22.94 -7.86 -4.52
CA PHE A 100 23.57 -9.08 -4.99
C PHE A 100 24.99 -9.11 -4.41
N VAL A 101 25.26 -10.11 -3.57
CA VAL A 101 26.62 -10.41 -3.10
C VAL A 101 27.26 -11.23 -4.21
N ASP A 102 28.40 -10.78 -4.73
CA ASP A 102 29.18 -11.61 -5.66
C ASP A 102 29.65 -12.88 -4.96
N ASP A 103 30.01 -13.91 -5.73
CA ASP A 103 30.61 -15.15 -5.20
C ASP A 103 31.89 -14.90 -4.37
N GLU A 104 32.47 -13.70 -4.45
CA GLU A 104 33.62 -13.24 -3.67
C GLU A 104 33.27 -12.55 -2.33
N GLY A 105 31.99 -12.37 -2.01
CA GLY A 105 31.54 -11.88 -0.70
C GLY A 105 31.74 -10.37 -0.44
N CYS A 106 32.16 -9.59 -1.42
CA CYS A 106 32.35 -8.14 -1.26
C CYS A 106 31.08 -7.35 -1.60
N ARG A 107 30.76 -6.36 -0.76
CA ARG A 107 29.75 -5.31 -1.03
C ARG A 107 30.50 -4.03 -1.42
N ASP A 108 30.29 -3.57 -2.65
CA ASP A 108 30.72 -2.24 -3.11
C ASP A 108 29.80 -1.12 -2.59
#